data_AF-A0A6H1UEP3-F1
#
_entry.id   AF-A0A6H1UEP3-F1
#
_cell.length_a   1.000
_cell.length_b   1.000
_cell.length_c   1.000
_cell.angle_alpha   90.00
_cell.angle_beta   90.00
_cell.angle_gamma   90.00
#
_symmetry.space_group_name_H-M   'P 1'
#
loop_
_entity.id
_entity.type
_entity.pdbx_description
1 polymer ?
#
loop_
_entity_poly.entity_id
_entity_poly.type
_entity_poly.pdbx_seq_one_letter_code
_entity_poly.pdbx_strand_id
1 'polypeptide(L)'
;MIDSDGFRANVGIIICNRNGQVLWARRLGQHSWQFPQGGINDGESAEQAMFRELFEEVGLKRDDVRIIARSRTWLRYRLPKRLVRQDSKPVCIGQKQKWFLLQLQCEESRINLAASGHPEFDDWRWVSFWYPVRQVVSFKREVYRKVLDEFTLTALTGQQPQKGKPEPSRNRRRRRPR
;
A
#
# COMPACT_ATOMS: atom_id res chain seq x y z
N MET A 1 -11.72 -16.92 5.11
CA MET A 1 -11.50 -18.22 5.79
C MET A 1 -10.06 -18.37 6.32
N ILE A 2 -9.84 -19.17 7.37
CA ILE A 2 -8.52 -19.55 7.93
C ILE A 2 -8.19 -20.96 7.41
N ASP A 3 -6.95 -21.18 6.95
CA ASP A 3 -6.53 -22.49 6.43
C ASP A 3 -6.18 -23.50 7.54
N SER A 4 -5.87 -24.75 7.16
CA SER A 4 -5.48 -25.83 8.06
C SER A 4 -4.24 -25.51 8.90
N ASP A 5 -3.37 -24.63 8.41
CA ASP A 5 -2.15 -24.18 9.08
C ASP A 5 -2.41 -23.00 10.04
N GLY A 6 -3.67 -22.53 10.15
CA GLY A 6 -4.08 -21.43 11.00
C GLY A 6 -3.82 -20.03 10.41
N PHE A 7 -3.56 -19.91 9.11
CA PHE A 7 -3.33 -18.63 8.43
C PHE A 7 -4.58 -18.13 7.70
N ARG A 8 -4.93 -16.86 7.92
CA ARG A 8 -5.98 -16.19 7.15
C ARG A 8 -5.43 -15.70 5.80
N ALA A 9 -6.09 -16.06 4.71
CA ALA A 9 -5.76 -15.55 3.37
C ALA A 9 -6.10 -14.05 3.28
N ASN A 10 -5.13 -13.26 2.83
CA ASN A 10 -5.23 -11.82 2.67
C ASN A 10 -4.56 -11.35 1.37
N VAL A 11 -4.89 -10.13 0.98
CA VAL A 11 -4.19 -9.34 -0.03
C VAL A 11 -3.51 -8.15 0.63
N GLY A 12 -2.39 -7.71 0.07
CA GLY A 12 -1.73 -6.46 0.42
C GLY A 12 -1.56 -5.60 -0.82
N ILE A 13 -1.77 -4.30 -0.68
CA ILE A 13 -1.79 -3.37 -1.81
C ILE A 13 -0.70 -2.32 -1.62
N ILE A 14 0.20 -2.20 -2.59
CA ILE A 14 1.18 -1.12 -2.65
C ILE A 14 0.79 -0.24 -3.82
N ILE A 15 0.39 1.00 -3.54
CA ILE A 15 0.09 1.99 -4.56
C ILE A 15 1.32 2.87 -4.71
N CYS A 16 1.87 2.97 -5.90
CA CYS A 16 2.96 3.88 -6.21
C CYS A 16 2.51 5.02 -7.13
N ASN A 17 3.08 6.20 -6.92
CA ASN A 17 2.96 7.31 -7.86
C ASN A 17 4.10 7.31 -8.88
N ARG A 18 4.08 8.26 -9.82
CA ARG A 18 5.13 8.41 -10.86
C ARG A 18 6.48 8.91 -10.32
N ASN A 19 6.52 9.36 -9.06
CA ASN A 19 7.71 9.88 -8.40
C ASN A 19 8.47 8.80 -7.60
N GLY A 20 8.08 7.52 -7.73
CA GLY A 20 8.66 6.41 -6.96
C GLY A 20 8.33 6.45 -5.47
N GLN A 21 7.28 7.17 -5.09
CA GLN A 21 6.75 7.15 -3.73
C GLN A 21 5.62 6.11 -3.64
N VAL A 22 5.38 5.62 -2.44
CA VAL A 22 4.31 4.68 -2.13
C VAL A 22 3.33 5.28 -1.16
N LEU A 23 2.06 4.91 -1.31
CA LEU A 23 0.98 5.33 -0.41
C LEU A 23 1.18 4.66 0.94
N TRP A 24 1.16 5.45 2.00
CA TRP A 24 1.31 4.99 3.37
C TRP A 24 0.15 5.52 4.20
N ALA A 25 -0.65 4.62 4.76
CA ALA A 25 -1.89 4.98 5.44
C ALA A 25 -1.79 4.77 6.95
N ARG A 26 -2.34 5.69 7.73
CA ARG A 26 -2.41 5.63 9.20
C ARG A 26 -3.71 4.98 9.62
N ARG A 27 -3.62 3.98 10.49
CA ARG A 27 -4.80 3.26 10.99
C ARG A 27 -5.65 4.18 11.85
N LEU A 28 -6.96 4.18 11.61
CA LEU A 28 -7.93 4.95 12.39
C LEU A 28 -7.79 4.64 13.89
N GLY A 29 -7.66 5.69 14.69
CA GLY A 29 -7.54 5.58 16.15
C GLY A 29 -6.22 4.98 16.65
N GLN A 30 -5.21 4.86 15.78
CA GLN A 30 -3.88 4.38 16.15
C GLN A 30 -2.78 5.23 15.51
N HIS A 31 -1.61 5.26 16.14
CA HIS A 31 -0.42 5.92 15.56
C HIS A 31 0.38 4.99 14.62
N SER A 32 -0.14 3.81 14.31
CA SER A 32 0.54 2.85 13.44
C SER A 32 0.14 3.06 11.99
N TRP A 33 1.13 2.92 11.10
CA TRP A 33 0.94 3.09 9.67
C TRP A 33 1.21 1.76 8.95
N GLN A 34 0.46 1.50 7.88
CA GLN A 34 0.61 0.31 7.06
C GLN A 34 0.18 0.55 5.61
N PHE A 35 0.46 -0.44 4.76
CA PHE A 35 -0.18 -0.55 3.46
C PHE A 35 -1.63 -1.07 3.62
N PRO A 36 -2.54 -0.68 2.70
CA PRO A 36 -3.87 -1.27 2.59
C PRO A 36 -3.79 -2.80 2.49
N GLN A 37 -4.64 -3.50 3.22
CA GLN A 37 -4.66 -4.96 3.25
C GLN A 37 -5.99 -5.50 3.79
N GLY A 38 -6.49 -6.57 3.17
CA GLY A 38 -7.66 -7.23 3.72
C GLY A 38 -7.86 -8.66 3.28
N GLY A 39 -8.95 -9.24 3.75
CA GLY A 39 -9.19 -10.67 3.71
C GLY A 39 -9.65 -11.12 2.33
N ILE A 40 -9.30 -12.34 1.95
CA ILE A 40 -9.89 -12.99 0.77
C ILE A 40 -11.10 -13.82 1.24
N ASN A 41 -12.26 -13.55 0.63
CA ASN A 41 -13.50 -14.26 0.90
C ASN A 41 -13.57 -15.59 0.13
N ASP A 42 -14.52 -16.43 0.51
CA ASP A 42 -14.65 -17.76 -0.09
C ASP A 42 -15.20 -17.65 -1.51
N GLY A 43 -14.53 -18.32 -2.45
CA GLY A 43 -14.82 -18.17 -3.89
C GLY A 43 -14.27 -16.88 -4.53
N GLU A 44 -13.65 -15.99 -3.74
CA GLU A 44 -13.06 -14.75 -4.24
C GLU A 44 -11.61 -14.98 -4.69
N SER A 45 -11.27 -14.53 -5.90
CA SER A 45 -9.88 -14.51 -6.36
C SER A 45 -9.08 -13.41 -5.63
N ALA A 46 -7.76 -13.58 -5.54
CA ALA A 46 -6.91 -12.55 -4.92
C ALA A 46 -7.01 -11.19 -5.65
N GLU A 47 -7.25 -11.16 -6.95
CA GLU A 47 -7.42 -9.91 -7.69
C GLU A 47 -8.76 -9.23 -7.38
N GLN A 48 -9.85 -10.01 -7.28
CA GLN A 48 -11.16 -9.49 -6.86
C GLN A 48 -11.11 -8.92 -5.43
N ALA A 49 -10.50 -9.67 -4.50
CA ALA A 49 -10.29 -9.19 -3.13
C ALA A 49 -9.47 -7.89 -3.12
N MET A 50 -8.40 -7.82 -3.91
CA MET A 50 -7.58 -6.61 -4.01
C MET A 50 -8.39 -5.40 -4.48
N PHE A 51 -9.22 -5.52 -5.52
CA PHE A 51 -10.04 -4.40 -5.98
C PHE A 51 -11.15 -4.02 -4.99
N ARG A 52 -11.73 -4.99 -4.28
CA ARG A 52 -12.70 -4.70 -3.21
C ARG A 52 -12.05 -3.91 -2.08
N GLU A 53 -10.92 -4.39 -1.56
CA GLU A 53 -10.17 -3.72 -0.49
C GLU A 53 -9.63 -2.35 -0.94
N LEU A 54 -9.20 -2.21 -2.20
CA LEU A 54 -8.80 -0.93 -2.78
C LEU A 54 -9.93 0.11 -2.72
N PHE A 55 -11.16 -0.32 -3.04
CA PHE A 55 -12.32 0.55 -2.96
C PHE A 55 -12.72 0.80 -1.51
N GLU A 56 -12.75 -0.23 -0.66
CA GLU A 56 -13.21 -0.14 0.72
C GLU A 56 -12.29 0.75 1.58
N GLU A 57 -10.97 0.63 1.41
CA GLU A 57 -9.98 1.30 2.25
C GLU A 57 -9.43 2.60 1.64
N VAL A 58 -9.45 2.73 0.31
CA VAL A 58 -8.80 3.85 -0.40
C VAL A 58 -9.76 4.58 -1.34
N GLY A 59 -10.97 4.06 -1.57
CA GLY A 59 -11.99 4.67 -2.43
C GLY A 59 -11.68 4.60 -3.93
N LEU A 60 -10.57 3.95 -4.32
CA LEU A 60 -10.14 3.88 -5.72
C LEU A 60 -10.81 2.70 -6.43
N LYS A 61 -11.15 2.91 -7.71
CA LYS A 61 -11.74 1.89 -8.58
C LYS A 61 -10.69 1.30 -9.51
N ARG A 62 -11.07 0.23 -10.22
CA ARG A 62 -10.22 -0.44 -11.20
C ARG A 62 -9.64 0.51 -12.24
N ASP A 63 -10.41 1.50 -12.69
CA ASP A 63 -9.98 2.45 -13.72
C ASP A 63 -9.03 3.54 -13.19
N ASP A 64 -8.95 3.73 -11.86
CA ASP A 64 -8.08 4.71 -11.23
C ASP A 64 -6.63 4.20 -11.06
N VAL A 65 -6.39 2.91 -11.30
CA VAL A 65 -5.11 2.24 -11.06
C VAL A 65 -4.75 1.27 -12.18
N ARG A 66 -3.45 0.94 -12.27
CA ARG A 66 -2.96 -0.13 -13.12
C ARG A 66 -2.16 -1.13 -12.29
N ILE A 67 -2.50 -2.41 -12.37
CA ILE A 67 -1.66 -3.47 -11.81
C ILE A 67 -0.36 -3.54 -12.62
N ILE A 68 0.77 -3.30 -11.98
CA ILE A 68 2.10 -3.36 -12.62
C ILE A 68 2.94 -4.53 -12.12
N ALA A 69 2.67 -5.05 -10.92
CA ALA A 69 3.25 -6.32 -10.46
C ALA A 69 2.33 -7.04 -9.46
N ARG A 70 2.59 -8.34 -9.30
CA ARG A 70 2.00 -9.21 -8.28
C ARG A 70 3.09 -10.10 -7.71
N SER A 71 3.04 -10.39 -6.41
CA SER A 71 4.05 -11.26 -5.80
C SER A 71 3.99 -12.66 -6.42
N ARG A 72 5.13 -13.31 -6.63
CA ARG A 72 5.18 -14.66 -7.20
C ARG A 72 4.57 -15.66 -6.24
N THR A 73 4.96 -15.59 -4.97
CA THR A 73 4.51 -16.50 -3.91
C THR A 73 3.62 -15.81 -2.88
N TRP A 74 2.96 -16.61 -2.07
CA TRP A 74 2.31 -16.14 -0.84
C TRP A 74 3.36 -15.89 0.23
N LEU A 75 3.29 -14.72 0.88
CA LEU A 75 4.17 -14.37 1.99
C LEU A 75 3.42 -14.52 3.30
N ARG A 76 4.08 -15.08 4.31
CA ARG A 76 3.46 -15.40 5.59
C ARG A 76 4.13 -14.64 6.72
N TYR A 77 3.34 -14.16 7.66
CA TYR A 77 3.83 -13.72 8.96
C TYR A 77 2.94 -14.28 10.07
N ARG A 78 3.55 -14.53 11.23
CA ARG A 78 2.83 -14.95 12.43
C ARG A 78 2.53 -13.74 13.30
N LEU A 79 1.37 -13.76 13.95
CA LEU A 79 1.04 -12.79 14.97
C LEU A 79 1.83 -13.12 16.25
N PRO A 80 2.35 -12.11 16.98
CA PRO A 80 2.84 -12.30 18.33
C PRO A 80 1.76 -12.97 19.20
N LYS A 81 2.13 -13.88 20.10
CA LYS A 81 1.17 -14.67 20.92
C LYS A 81 0.11 -13.79 21.61
N ARG A 82 0.50 -12.61 22.10
CA ARG A 82 -0.39 -11.62 22.73
C ARG A 82 -1.47 -11.02 21.82
N LEU A 83 -1.31 -11.09 20.50
CA LEU A 83 -2.26 -10.59 19.50
C LEU A 83 -3.11 -11.71 18.90
N VAL A 84 -2.82 -12.97 19.23
CA VAL A 84 -3.62 -14.13 18.78
C VAL A 84 -4.89 -14.18 19.63
N ARG A 85 -6.04 -14.02 18.98
CA ARG A 85 -7.35 -14.14 19.64
C ARG A 85 -7.67 -15.61 19.85
N GLN A 86 -7.57 -16.08 21.10
CA GLN A 86 -7.85 -17.48 21.45
C GLN A 86 -9.34 -17.84 21.33
N ASP A 87 -10.22 -16.85 21.35
CA ASP A 87 -11.67 -17.05 21.25
C ASP A 87 -12.14 -17.36 19.82
N SER A 88 -11.28 -17.16 18.82
CA SER A 88 -11.60 -17.51 17.43
C SER A 88 -11.40 -19.01 17.19
N LYS A 89 -12.45 -19.68 16.71
CA LYS A 89 -12.37 -21.08 16.23
C LYS A 89 -12.65 -21.11 14.72
N PRO A 90 -11.67 -21.52 13.88
CA PRO A 90 -10.29 -21.89 14.21
C PRO A 90 -9.42 -20.71 14.62
N VAL A 91 -8.35 -20.98 15.38
CA VAL A 91 -7.43 -19.95 15.88
C VAL A 91 -6.60 -19.39 14.73
N CYS A 92 -6.65 -18.07 14.53
CA CYS A 92 -5.83 -17.37 13.56
C CYS A 92 -4.43 -17.07 14.12
N ILE A 93 -3.41 -17.81 13.69
CA ILE A 93 -2.03 -17.63 14.15
C ILE A 93 -1.23 -16.62 13.30
N GLY A 94 -1.78 -16.19 12.16
CA GLY A 94 -1.08 -15.33 11.22
C GLY A 94 -1.86 -15.03 9.95
N GLN A 95 -1.20 -14.34 9.02
CA GLN A 95 -1.75 -14.09 7.69
C GLN A 95 -0.83 -14.66 6.61
N LYS A 96 -1.45 -15.17 5.54
CA LYS A 96 -0.78 -15.45 4.27
C LYS A 96 -1.27 -14.43 3.25
N GLN A 97 -0.35 -13.68 2.66
CA GLN A 97 -0.64 -12.51 1.85
C GLN A 97 -0.17 -12.70 0.42
N LYS A 98 -1.03 -12.35 -0.54
CA LYS A 98 -0.67 -12.08 -1.93
C LYS A 98 -0.56 -10.58 -2.11
N TRP A 99 0.56 -10.10 -2.65
CA TRP A 99 0.79 -8.66 -2.77
C TRP A 99 0.63 -8.17 -4.20
N PHE A 100 0.11 -6.97 -4.35
CA PHE A 100 -0.09 -6.30 -5.63
C PHE A 100 0.58 -4.92 -5.60
N LEU A 101 1.32 -4.62 -6.66
CA LEU A 101 1.85 -3.29 -6.92
C LEU A 101 0.96 -2.61 -7.97
N LEU A 102 0.38 -1.50 -7.58
CA LEU A 102 -0.51 -0.68 -8.39
C LEU A 102 0.16 0.66 -8.69
N GLN A 103 0.04 1.12 -9.93
CA GLN A 103 0.39 2.48 -10.30
C GLN A 103 -0.89 3.33 -10.34
N LEU A 104 -0.91 4.43 -9.57
CA LEU A 104 -2.01 5.39 -9.62
C LEU A 104 -2.08 6.05 -11.01
N GLN A 105 -3.26 6.03 -11.63
CA GLN A 105 -3.53 6.63 -12.94
C GLN A 105 -4.39 7.90 -12.85
N CYS A 106 -5.08 8.11 -11.74
CA CYS A 106 -5.88 9.29 -11.47
C CYS A 106 -5.13 10.35 -10.65
N GLU A 107 -5.78 11.48 -10.44
CA GLU A 107 -5.35 12.49 -9.47
C GLU A 107 -5.44 11.95 -8.03
N GLU A 108 -4.53 12.38 -7.18
CA GLU A 108 -4.47 11.95 -5.78
C GLU A 108 -5.69 12.41 -4.95
N SER A 109 -6.40 13.44 -5.39
CA SER A 109 -7.65 13.91 -4.79
C SER A 109 -8.79 12.89 -4.86
N ARG A 110 -8.66 11.82 -5.67
CA ARG A 110 -9.62 10.71 -5.69
C ARG A 110 -9.45 9.73 -4.54
N ILE A 111 -8.33 9.77 -3.83
CA ILE A 111 -8.12 8.89 -2.67
C ILE A 111 -9.09 9.33 -1.56
N ASN A 112 -9.99 8.42 -1.20
CA ASN A 112 -11.00 8.64 -0.17
C ASN A 112 -11.03 7.46 0.80
N LEU A 113 -10.40 7.65 1.96
CA LEU A 113 -10.33 6.63 3.02
C LEU A 113 -11.68 6.37 3.69
N ALA A 114 -12.69 7.23 3.46
CA ALA A 114 -14.03 7.13 4.05
C ALA A 114 -15.07 6.55 3.08
N ALA A 115 -14.66 6.03 1.92
CA ALA A 115 -15.59 5.61 0.87
C ALA A 115 -16.54 4.46 1.27
N SER A 116 -16.13 3.55 2.16
CA SER A 116 -16.92 2.40 2.60
C SER A 116 -17.84 2.66 3.80
N GLY A 117 -17.75 3.82 4.45
CA GLY A 117 -18.45 4.11 5.71
C GLY A 117 -17.86 3.44 6.96
N HIS A 118 -16.89 2.53 6.79
CA HIS A 118 -16.14 1.89 7.88
C HIS A 118 -14.63 2.06 7.66
N PRO A 119 -14.09 3.28 7.82
CA PRO A 119 -12.70 3.59 7.49
C PRO A 119 -11.72 2.77 8.35
N GLU A 120 -10.83 2.01 7.71
CA GLU A 120 -9.65 1.42 8.38
C GLU A 120 -8.55 2.48 8.61
N PHE A 121 -8.50 3.51 7.75
CA PHE A 121 -7.48 4.54 7.76
C PHE A 121 -8.08 5.94 7.96
N ASP A 122 -7.35 6.81 8.65
CA ASP A 122 -7.77 8.20 8.91
C ASP A 122 -6.87 9.27 8.28
N ASP A 123 -5.70 8.85 7.78
CA ASP A 123 -4.73 9.72 7.13
C ASP A 123 -3.88 8.91 6.17
N TRP A 124 -3.32 9.56 5.15
CA TRP A 124 -2.40 8.94 4.22
C TRP A 124 -1.38 9.95 3.71
N ARG A 125 -0.21 9.46 3.31
CA ARG A 125 0.82 10.27 2.69
C ARG A 125 1.68 9.48 1.73
N TRP A 126 2.28 10.19 0.79
CA TRP A 126 3.36 9.66 -0.04
C TRP A 126 4.65 9.58 0.76
N VAL A 127 5.28 8.40 0.76
CA VAL A 127 6.59 8.18 1.38
C VAL A 127 7.57 7.57 0.38
N SER A 128 8.86 7.72 0.62
CA SER A 128 9.88 7.02 -0.18
C SER A 128 9.66 5.51 -0.16
N PHE A 129 9.91 4.83 -1.29
CA PHE A 129 9.66 3.40 -1.48
C PHE A 129 10.10 2.49 -0.31
N TRP A 130 11.29 2.75 0.27
CA TRP A 130 11.86 1.96 1.37
C TRP A 130 11.49 2.41 2.78
N TYR A 131 10.79 3.54 2.92
CA TYR A 131 10.36 4.06 4.22
C TYR A 131 9.47 3.08 5.02
N PRO A 132 8.49 2.39 4.41
CA PRO A 132 7.61 1.44 5.09
C PRO A 132 8.33 0.31 5.85
N VAL A 133 9.43 -0.23 5.30
CA VAL A 133 10.20 -1.32 5.97
C VAL A 133 10.69 -0.89 7.35
N ARG A 134 11.08 0.37 7.51
CA ARG A 134 11.61 0.90 8.77
C ARG A 134 10.51 1.20 9.79
N GLN A 135 9.33 1.59 9.32
CA GLN A 135 8.24 2.09 10.17
C GLN A 135 7.18 1.05 10.50
N VAL A 136 7.04 0.00 9.70
CA VAL A 136 6.06 -1.06 9.96
C VAL A 136 6.39 -1.80 11.26
N VAL A 137 5.33 -2.29 11.92
CA VAL A 137 5.43 -3.15 13.10
C VAL A 137 6.38 -4.32 12.86
N SER A 138 7.19 -4.65 13.88
CA SER A 138 8.36 -5.54 13.74
C SER A 138 8.05 -6.90 13.11
N PHE A 139 6.93 -7.52 13.46
CA PHE A 139 6.56 -8.85 12.96
C PHE A 139 6.11 -8.86 11.48
N LYS A 140 5.77 -7.70 10.89
CA LYS A 140 5.46 -7.55 9.45
C LYS A 140 6.70 -7.15 8.62
N ARG A 141 7.77 -6.69 9.26
CA ARG A 141 8.95 -6.09 8.60
C ARG A 141 9.56 -6.98 7.53
N GLU A 142 9.68 -8.28 7.80
CA GLU A 142 10.29 -9.22 6.86
C GLU A 142 9.42 -9.46 5.62
N VAL A 143 8.09 -9.50 5.77
CA VAL A 143 7.17 -9.58 4.63
C VAL A 143 7.30 -8.32 3.79
N TYR A 144 7.30 -7.15 4.42
CA TYR A 144 7.45 -5.87 3.74
C TYR A 144 8.77 -5.77 2.97
N ARG A 145 9.87 -6.18 3.59
CA ARG A 145 11.19 -6.22 2.96
C ARG A 145 11.16 -7.10 1.70
N LYS A 146 10.63 -8.33 1.79
CA LYS A 146 10.54 -9.25 0.66
C LYS A 146 9.67 -8.72 -0.48
N VAL A 147 8.51 -8.15 -0.17
CA VAL A 147 7.60 -7.58 -1.19
C VAL A 147 8.24 -6.40 -1.90
N LEU A 148 8.80 -5.46 -1.13
CA LEU A 148 9.38 -4.26 -1.71
C LEU A 148 10.62 -4.61 -2.54
N ASP A 149 11.46 -5.54 -2.08
CA ASP A 149 12.59 -6.06 -2.86
C ASP A 149 12.14 -6.68 -4.19
N GLU A 150 11.11 -7.54 -4.17
CA GLU A 150 10.53 -8.13 -5.38
C GLU A 150 9.98 -7.08 -6.35
N PHE A 151 9.45 -5.97 -5.83
CA PHE A 151 8.82 -4.90 -6.60
C PHE A 151 9.75 -3.74 -6.95
N THR A 152 10.97 -3.71 -6.44
CA THR A 152 11.89 -2.57 -6.55
C THR A 152 12.16 -2.19 -7.99
N LEU A 153 12.53 -3.17 -8.82
CA LEU A 153 12.82 -2.92 -10.22
C LEU A 153 11.59 -2.34 -10.92
N THR A 154 10.44 -3.02 -10.84
CA THR A 154 9.21 -2.57 -11.51
C THR A 154 8.74 -1.18 -11.06
N ALA A 155 8.82 -0.88 -9.76
CA ALA A 155 8.38 0.40 -9.21
C ALA A 155 9.30 1.56 -9.59
N LEU A 156 10.60 1.32 -9.73
CA LEU A 156 11.61 2.36 -9.96
C LEU A 156 11.99 2.52 -11.44
N THR A 157 11.91 1.47 -12.27
CA THR A 157 12.20 1.58 -13.71
C THR A 157 11.06 2.18 -14.53
N GLY A 158 9.84 2.27 -13.98
CA GLY A 158 8.70 2.96 -14.59
C GLY A 158 8.79 4.50 -14.55
N GLN A 159 9.88 5.05 -13.98
CA GLN A 159 10.14 6.48 -13.95
C GLN A 159 10.63 6.96 -15.32
N GLN A 160 9.73 7.40 -16.19
CA GLN A 160 10.14 8.40 -17.16
C GLN A 160 10.44 9.70 -16.40
N PRO A 161 11.63 10.29 -16.54
CA PRO A 161 11.92 11.56 -15.89
C PRO A 161 10.94 12.59 -16.44
N GLN A 162 10.09 13.14 -15.56
CA GLN A 162 9.37 14.37 -15.90
C GLN A 162 10.43 15.43 -16.18
N LYS A 163 10.58 15.83 -17.44
CA LYS A 163 11.28 17.08 -17.80
C LYS A 163 10.57 18.19 -17.03
N GLY A 164 11.19 18.64 -15.93
CA GLY A 164 10.75 19.84 -15.23
C GLY A 164 10.63 20.97 -16.24
N LYS A 165 9.45 21.58 -16.32
CA LYS A 165 9.27 22.85 -17.02
C LYS A 165 10.32 23.84 -16.48
N PRO A 166 11.05 24.57 -17.33
CA PRO A 166 11.96 25.59 -16.83
C PRO A 166 11.15 26.64 -16.06
N GLU A 167 11.59 26.93 -14.84
CA GLU A 167 11.10 28.06 -14.04
C GLU A 167 11.08 29.34 -14.89
N PRO A 168 10.04 30.18 -14.79
CA PRO A 168 10.09 31.48 -15.42
C PRO A 168 11.20 32.30 -14.75
N SER A 169 12.20 32.67 -15.55
CA SER A 169 13.35 33.45 -15.13
C SER A 169 12.91 34.67 -14.31
N ARG A 170 13.26 34.69 -13.02
CA ARG A 170 13.16 35.90 -12.20
C ARG A 170 13.94 37.01 -12.89
N ASN A 171 13.20 38.00 -13.36
CA ASN A 171 13.68 39.23 -13.95
C ASN A 171 14.80 39.82 -13.10
N ARG A 172 16.06 39.73 -13.56
CA ARG A 172 17.16 40.54 -13.05
C ARG A 172 16.86 41.99 -13.44
N ARG A 173 16.16 42.72 -12.57
CA ARG A 173 16.10 44.18 -12.65
C ARG A 173 17.54 44.69 -12.53
N ARG A 174 18.00 45.20 -13.67
CA ARG A 174 19.27 45.88 -13.87
C ARG A 174 19.43 46.97 -12.82
N ARG A 175 20.58 46.96 -12.14
CA ARG A 175 21.17 48.14 -11.53
C ARG A 175 21.23 49.28 -12.56
N ARG A 176 20.88 50.50 -12.17
CA ARG A 176 21.56 51.70 -12.67
C ARG A 176 21.82 52.70 -11.54
N PRO A 177 22.95 53.43 -11.61
CA PRO A 177 23.44 54.27 -10.52
C PRO A 177 23.04 55.73 -10.72
N ARG A 178 22.94 56.46 -9.60
CA ARG A 178 23.53 57.78 -9.36
C ARG A 178 23.39 58.13 -7.90
#